data_AF-A0AAV2RUM6-F1
#
_entry.id   AF-A0AAV2RUM6-F1
#
_cell.length_a   1.000
_cell.length_b   1.000
_cell.length_c   1.000
_cell.angle_alpha   90.00
_cell.angle_beta   90.00
_cell.angle_gamma   90.00
#
_symmetry.space_group_name_H-M   'P 1'
#
loop_
_entity.id
_entity.type
_entity.pdbx_description
1 polymer ?
#
loop_
_entity_poly.entity_id
_entity_poly.type
_entity_poly.pdbx_seq_one_letter_code
_entity_poly.pdbx_strand_id
1 'polypeptide(L)'
;GVLIDNELEFDKHIKGIVNKANRMLWMIRIGFSCLDKSMFMNLYPVLVRPLLEYCVQVWSPHKQKHIDLLEGVQRRATRMVPGLKDKSYEERLKILELPSLEERRIRGDMIETYKILTGKEDVNPDTFFQMAPVRGNSETTHSLKLFKKKVSSQL
;
A
#
# COMPACT_ATOMS: atom_id res chain seq x y z
N GLY A 1 -15.50 -6.34 3.05
CA GLY A 1 -16.02 -5.03 2.62
C GLY A 1 -15.27 -3.90 3.32
N VAL A 2 -15.47 -2.67 2.85
CA VAL A 2 -14.90 -1.43 3.41
C VAL A 2 -15.96 -0.75 4.29
N LEU A 3 -15.60 -0.32 5.49
CA LEU A 3 -16.48 0.49 6.33
C LEU A 3 -16.26 1.97 6.00
N ILE A 4 -17.31 2.64 5.53
CA ILE A 4 -17.28 4.05 5.18
C ILE A 4 -17.89 4.83 6.35
N ASP A 5 -17.17 5.84 6.84
CA ASP A 5 -17.70 6.83 7.79
C ASP A 5 -18.08 8.12 7.03
N ASN A 6 -18.92 8.95 7.65
CA ASN A 6 -19.43 10.17 7.00
C ASN A 6 -18.32 11.20 6.75
N GLU A 7 -17.25 11.13 7.54
CA GLU A 7 -16.11 12.03 7.52
C GLU A 7 -14.98 11.57 6.59
N LEU A 8 -15.07 10.37 6.00
CA LEU A 8 -14.04 9.74 5.15
C LEU A 8 -12.67 9.62 5.83
N GLU A 9 -12.69 9.33 7.12
CA GLU A 9 -11.54 9.18 8.00
C GLU A 9 -11.01 7.74 8.05
N PHE A 10 -11.90 6.76 7.87
CA PHE A 10 -11.63 5.33 7.84
C PHE A 10 -10.97 4.78 9.11
N ASP A 11 -11.01 5.51 10.24
CA ASP A 11 -10.40 5.14 11.52
C ASP A 11 -10.88 3.76 12.00
N LYS A 12 -12.21 3.52 11.97
CA LYS A 12 -12.83 2.26 12.39
C LYS A 12 -12.49 1.12 11.43
N HIS A 13 -12.48 1.41 10.12
CA HIS A 13 -12.11 0.46 9.08
C HIS A 13 -10.68 -0.04 9.26
N ILE A 14 -9.73 0.90 9.37
CA ILE A 14 -8.29 0.61 9.47
C ILE A 14 -7.98 -0.18 10.74
N LYS A 15 -8.57 0.19 11.89
CA LYS A 15 -8.44 -0.60 13.13
C LYS A 15 -9.00 -2.02 12.94
N GLY A 16 -10.14 -2.16 12.26
CA GLY A 16 -10.76 -3.44 11.95
C GLY A 16 -9.87 -4.35 11.11
N ILE A 17 -9.28 -3.85 10.01
CA ILE A 17 -8.39 -4.62 9.14
C ILE A 17 -7.08 -4.99 9.84
N VAL A 18 -6.48 -4.08 10.62
CA VAL A 18 -5.26 -4.34 11.39
C VAL A 18 -5.50 -5.45 12.40
N ASN A 19 -6.64 -5.44 13.09
CA ASN A 19 -7.01 -6.50 14.03
C ASN A 19 -7.19 -7.84 13.34
N LYS A 20 -7.85 -7.89 12.17
CA LYS A 20 -7.99 -9.11 11.37
C LYS A 20 -6.62 -9.64 10.92
N ALA A 21 -5.75 -8.77 10.42
CA ALA A 21 -4.42 -9.13 9.97
C ALA A 21 -3.53 -9.64 11.13
N ASN A 22 -3.59 -9.00 12.30
CA ASN A 22 -2.88 -9.48 13.49
C ASN A 22 -3.37 -10.85 13.96
N ARG A 23 -4.68 -11.13 13.90
CA ARG A 23 -5.23 -12.47 14.17
C ARG A 23 -4.68 -13.50 13.19
N MET A 24 -4.62 -13.16 11.90
CA MET A 24 -4.02 -14.03 10.88
C MET A 24 -2.54 -14.30 11.13
N LEU A 25 -1.76 -13.27 11.48
CA LEU A 25 -0.36 -13.44 11.88
C LEU A 25 -0.21 -14.36 13.09
N TRP A 26 -1.10 -14.23 14.08
CA TRP A 26 -1.09 -15.12 15.23
C TRP A 26 -1.37 -16.57 14.84
N MET A 27 -2.35 -16.82 13.96
CA MET A 27 -2.62 -18.16 13.43
C MET A 27 -1.41 -18.75 12.69
N ILE A 28 -0.72 -17.97 11.85
CA ILE A 28 0.53 -18.39 11.21
C ILE A 28 1.59 -18.72 12.26
N ARG A 29 1.72 -17.89 13.31
CA ARG A 29 2.72 -18.09 14.37
C ARG A 29 2.52 -19.40 15.13
N ILE A 30 1.29 -19.78 15.43
CA ILE A 30 1.00 -20.99 16.21
C ILE A 30 0.87 -22.24 15.33
N GLY A 31 0.51 -22.07 14.06
CA GLY A 31 0.27 -23.18 13.14
C GLY A 31 1.56 -23.82 12.62
N PHE A 32 2.69 -23.13 12.70
CA PHE A 32 3.97 -23.60 12.19
C PHE A 32 5.04 -23.55 13.29
N SER A 33 5.75 -24.66 13.50
CA SER A 33 6.85 -24.76 14.47
C SER A 33 8.08 -23.94 14.05
N CYS A 34 8.30 -23.81 12.75
CA CYS A 34 9.31 -22.96 12.15
C CYS A 34 8.69 -22.21 10.96
N LEU A 35 8.91 -20.89 10.90
CA LEU A 35 8.48 -20.05 9.79
C LEU A 35 9.72 -19.55 9.05
N ASP A 36 10.31 -20.43 8.24
CA ASP A 36 11.48 -20.07 7.45
C ASP A 36 11.18 -18.96 6.43
N LYS A 37 12.22 -18.44 5.77
CA LYS A 37 12.09 -17.36 4.78
C LYS A 37 11.13 -17.76 3.65
N SER A 38 11.21 -18.99 3.14
CA SER A 38 10.39 -19.45 2.01
C SER A 38 8.91 -19.52 2.37
N MET A 39 8.59 -20.16 3.50
CA MET A 39 7.24 -20.26 4.05
C MET A 39 6.67 -18.89 4.33
N PHE A 40 7.44 -17.99 4.95
CA PHE A 40 7.00 -16.62 5.20
C PHE A 40 6.63 -15.90 3.90
N MET A 41 7.48 -16.01 2.88
CA MET A 41 7.27 -15.37 1.57
C MET A 41 6.08 -15.95 0.81
N ASN A 42 5.66 -17.18 1.11
CA ASN A 42 4.43 -17.75 0.56
C ASN A 42 3.19 -17.35 1.38
N LEU A 43 3.28 -17.38 2.72
CA LEU A 43 2.12 -17.20 3.60
C LEU A 43 1.73 -15.73 3.78
N TYR A 44 2.70 -14.84 4.01
CA TYR A 44 2.40 -13.44 4.29
C TYR A 44 1.67 -12.74 3.13
N PRO A 45 2.13 -12.84 1.87
CA PRO A 45 1.47 -12.18 0.74
C PRO A 45 0.09 -12.76 0.41
N VAL A 46 -0.16 -14.03 0.72
CA VAL A 46 -1.42 -14.71 0.39
C VAL A 46 -2.48 -14.53 1.49
N LEU A 47 -2.08 -14.59 2.76
CA LEU A 47 -3.04 -14.63 3.87
C LEU A 47 -3.21 -13.27 4.58
N VAL A 48 -2.13 -12.50 4.69
CA VAL A 48 -2.11 -11.28 5.52
C VAL A 48 -2.22 -10.03 4.67
N ARG A 49 -1.39 -9.93 3.62
CA ARG A 49 -1.32 -8.74 2.76
C ARG A 49 -2.66 -8.37 2.11
N PRO A 50 -3.50 -9.31 1.61
CA PRO A 50 -4.77 -8.94 0.99
C PRO A 50 -5.72 -8.27 2.00
N LEU A 51 -5.65 -8.64 3.29
CA LEU A 51 -6.44 -8.00 4.35
C LEU A 51 -6.06 -6.53 4.54
N LEU A 52 -4.81 -6.17 4.25
CA LEU A 52 -4.27 -4.81 4.41
C LEU A 52 -4.40 -3.97 3.14
N GLU A 53 -4.54 -4.57 1.97
CA GLU A 53 -4.52 -3.88 0.66
C GLU A 53 -5.87 -3.89 -0.07
N TYR A 54 -6.85 -4.65 0.43
CA TYR A 54 -8.15 -4.77 -0.23
C TYR A 54 -8.86 -3.42 -0.37
N CYS A 55 -9.24 -3.08 -1.61
CA CYS A 55 -9.91 -1.82 -1.99
C CYS A 55 -9.20 -0.57 -1.48
N VAL A 56 -7.86 -0.60 -1.43
CA VAL A 56 -7.07 0.51 -0.88
C VAL A 56 -7.29 1.82 -1.64
N GLN A 57 -7.69 1.79 -2.92
CA GLN A 57 -8.04 2.99 -3.69
C GLN A 57 -9.16 3.81 -3.03
N VAL A 58 -10.05 3.17 -2.26
CA VAL A 58 -11.19 3.84 -1.60
C VAL A 58 -10.79 4.51 -0.29
N TRP A 59 -9.86 3.92 0.47
CA TRP A 59 -9.60 4.30 1.85
C TRP A 59 -8.13 4.61 2.15
N SER A 60 -7.25 4.65 1.14
CA SER A 60 -5.80 4.80 1.27
C SER A 60 -5.47 5.86 2.33
N PRO A 61 -4.76 5.49 3.42
CA PRO A 61 -4.62 6.38 4.56
C PRO A 61 -3.68 7.53 4.23
N HIS A 62 -4.15 8.76 4.48
CA HIS A 62 -3.35 9.98 4.36
C HIS A 62 -2.74 10.43 5.69
N LYS A 63 -3.21 9.89 6.82
CA LYS A 63 -2.71 10.22 8.16
C LYS A 63 -1.57 9.27 8.56
N GLN A 64 -0.46 9.83 9.05
CA GLN A 64 0.72 9.05 9.48
C GLN A 64 0.35 7.97 10.51
N LYS A 65 -0.53 8.28 11.48
CA LYS A 65 -1.02 7.31 12.48
C LYS A 65 -1.56 6.02 11.85
N HIS A 66 -2.23 6.12 10.70
CA HIS A 66 -2.84 4.98 10.02
C HIS A 66 -1.83 4.22 9.18
N ILE A 67 -0.95 4.95 8.49
CA ILE A 67 0.18 4.38 7.76
C ILE A 67 1.03 3.53 8.71
N ASP A 68 1.37 4.06 9.88
CA ASP A 68 2.16 3.37 10.90
C ASP A 68 1.45 2.14 11.48
N LEU A 69 0.12 2.20 11.65
CA LEU A 69 -0.66 1.06 12.12
C LEU A 69 -0.62 -0.11 11.14
N LEU A 70 -0.75 0.15 9.84
CA LEU A 70 -0.64 -0.87 8.80
C LEU A 70 0.80 -1.40 8.71
N GLU A 71 1.78 -0.51 8.66
CA GLU A 71 3.19 -0.86 8.57
C GLU A 71 3.64 -1.67 9.81
N GLY A 72 3.04 -1.38 10.97
CA GLY A 72 3.22 -2.13 12.20
C GLY A 72 2.87 -3.62 12.07
N VAL A 73 1.91 -3.99 11.22
CA VAL A 73 1.57 -5.39 10.93
C VAL A 73 2.72 -6.06 10.17
N GLN A 74 3.23 -5.43 9.11
CA GLN A 74 4.38 -5.96 8.36
C GLN A 74 5.64 -6.04 9.25
N ARG A 75 5.88 -5.02 10.07
CA ARG A 75 6.96 -5.01 11.07
C ARG A 75 6.86 -6.19 12.04
N ARG A 76 5.67 -6.53 12.52
CA ARG A 76 5.49 -7.71 13.38
C ARG A 76 5.70 -9.01 12.61
N ALA A 77 5.14 -9.11 11.40
CA ALA A 77 5.25 -10.28 10.55
C ALA A 77 6.71 -10.65 10.27
N THR A 78 7.52 -9.69 9.81
CA THR A 78 8.92 -9.98 9.44
C THR A 78 9.82 -10.30 10.65
N ARG A 79 9.42 -9.97 11.89
CA ARG A 79 10.14 -10.42 13.12
C ARG A 79 9.93 -11.91 13.41
N MET A 80 8.87 -12.52 12.85
CA MET A 80 8.54 -13.92 13.13
C MET A 80 9.48 -14.90 12.43
N VAL A 81 10.19 -14.44 11.39
CA VAL A 81 11.16 -15.26 10.66
C VAL A 81 12.41 -15.47 11.53
N PRO A 82 12.85 -16.71 11.76
CA PRO A 82 14.05 -17.01 12.53
C PRO A 82 15.29 -16.26 11.98
N GLY A 83 16.13 -15.75 12.88
CA GLY A 83 17.34 -14.99 12.51
C GLY A 83 17.10 -13.54 12.07
N LEU A 84 15.84 -13.10 11.95
CA LEU A 84 15.52 -11.73 11.57
C LEU A 84 15.11 -10.82 12.74
N LYS A 85 14.75 -11.39 13.91
CA LYS A 85 14.15 -10.67 15.05
C LYS A 85 14.91 -9.40 15.47
N ASP A 86 16.24 -9.50 15.56
CA ASP A 86 17.10 -8.44 16.11
C ASP A 86 17.61 -7.45 15.04
N LYS A 87 17.25 -7.68 13.77
CA LYS A 87 17.61 -6.79 12.66
C LYS A 87 16.67 -5.59 12.57
N SER A 88 17.16 -4.50 11.99
CA SER A 88 16.33 -3.32 11.72
C SER A 88 15.16 -3.68 10.79
N TYR A 89 14.14 -2.82 10.72
CA TYR A 89 13.00 -3.12 9.84
C TYR A 89 13.41 -3.15 8.37
N GLU A 90 14.25 -2.19 7.99
CA GLU A 90 14.76 -1.96 6.65
C GLU A 90 15.65 -3.13 6.21
N GLU A 91 16.51 -3.63 7.10
CA GLU A 91 17.32 -4.83 6.84
C GLU A 91 16.46 -6.07 6.62
N ARG A 92 15.40 -6.25 7.42
CA ARG A 92 14.46 -7.36 7.27
C ARG A 92 13.75 -7.32 5.93
N LEU A 93 13.30 -6.13 5.49
CA LEU A 93 12.70 -5.94 4.18
C LEU A 93 13.68 -6.30 3.06
N LYS A 94 14.94 -5.87 3.16
CA LYS A 94 15.99 -6.21 2.19
C LYS A 94 16.25 -7.71 2.12
N ILE A 95 16.36 -8.39 3.27
CA ILE A 95 16.61 -9.84 3.32
C ILE A 95 15.42 -10.63 2.78
N LEU A 96 14.20 -10.17 3.04
CA LEU A 96 12.96 -10.80 2.57
C LEU A 96 12.57 -10.35 1.15
N GLU A 97 13.28 -9.41 0.55
CA GLU A 97 12.95 -8.82 -0.77
C GLU A 97 11.50 -8.29 -0.81
N LEU A 98 11.10 -7.65 0.29
CA LEU A 98 9.75 -7.09 0.45
C LEU A 98 9.77 -5.57 0.33
N PRO A 99 8.91 -4.97 -0.50
CA PRO A 99 8.63 -3.54 -0.38
C PRO A 99 7.86 -3.25 0.91
N SER A 100 8.01 -2.03 1.43
CA SER A 100 7.11 -1.50 2.47
C SER A 100 5.66 -1.49 2.00
N LEU A 101 4.69 -1.49 2.92
CA LEU A 101 3.29 -1.38 2.50
C LEU A 101 2.99 0.00 1.91
N GLU A 102 3.72 1.03 2.32
CA GLU A 102 3.59 2.38 1.75
C GLU A 102 4.01 2.44 0.29
N GLU A 103 5.20 1.93 -0.05
CA GLU A 103 5.64 1.84 -1.46
C GLU A 103 4.66 1.03 -2.31
N ARG A 104 4.06 -0.02 -1.74
CA ARG A 104 3.04 -0.82 -2.42
C ARG A 104 1.75 -0.03 -2.68
N ARG A 105 1.31 0.80 -1.73
CA ARG A 105 0.15 1.69 -1.93
C ARG A 105 0.43 2.70 -3.04
N ILE A 106 1.60 3.35 -3.01
CA ILE A 106 2.03 4.28 -4.07
C ILE A 106 2.03 3.58 -5.44
N ARG A 107 2.55 2.35 -5.51
CA ARG A 107 2.49 1.54 -6.74
C ARG A 107 1.04 1.26 -7.17
N GLY A 108 0.16 0.93 -6.24
CA GLY A 108 -1.26 0.73 -6.49
C GLY A 108 -1.93 1.97 -7.08
N ASP A 109 -1.67 3.14 -6.49
CA ASP A 109 -2.21 4.42 -6.96
C ASP A 109 -1.73 4.76 -8.38
N MET A 110 -0.45 4.47 -8.69
CA MET A 110 0.09 4.62 -10.06
C MET A 110 -0.58 3.67 -11.07
N ILE A 111 -0.82 2.42 -10.68
CA ILE A 111 -1.52 1.44 -11.53
C ILE A 111 -2.95 1.92 -11.79
N GLU A 112 -3.66 2.36 -10.76
CA GLU A 112 -5.04 2.84 -10.88
C GLU A 112 -5.12 4.07 -11.80
N THR A 113 -4.21 5.03 -11.59
CA THR A 113 -4.07 6.20 -12.45
C THR A 113 -3.88 5.79 -13.91
N TYR A 114 -2.97 4.85 -14.20
CA TYR A 114 -2.76 4.35 -15.56
C TYR A 114 -4.02 3.73 -16.17
N LYS A 115 -4.78 2.95 -15.40
CA LYS A 115 -6.02 2.34 -15.90
C LYS A 115 -7.07 3.38 -16.26
N ILE A 116 -7.28 4.38 -15.39
CA ILE A 116 -8.20 5.49 -15.65
C ILE A 116 -7.78 6.21 -16.94
N LEU A 117 -6.51 6.63 -17.04
CA LEU A 117 -6.00 7.36 -18.22
C LEU A 117 -6.06 6.56 -19.53
N THR A 118 -6.09 5.22 -19.46
CA THR A 118 -6.14 4.35 -20.64
C THR A 118 -7.53 3.76 -20.91
N GLY A 119 -8.57 4.24 -20.22
CA GLY A 119 -9.95 3.80 -20.42
C GLY A 119 -10.22 2.35 -20.01
N LYS A 120 -9.42 1.78 -19.10
CA LYS A 120 -9.65 0.45 -18.53
C LYS A 120 -10.63 0.46 -17.35
N GLU A 121 -10.91 1.64 -16.81
CA GLU A 121 -11.95 1.88 -15.82
C GLU A 121 -13.01 2.79 -16.45
N ASP A 122 -14.28 2.54 -16.13
CA ASP A 122 -15.42 3.32 -16.65
C ASP A 122 -15.61 4.62 -15.82
N VAL A 123 -14.60 5.47 -15.89
CA VAL A 123 -14.55 6.78 -15.22
C VAL A 123 -13.92 7.80 -16.14
N ASN A 124 -14.50 9.00 -16.19
CA ASN A 124 -13.96 10.09 -16.98
C ASN A 124 -12.62 10.58 -16.37
N PRO A 125 -11.47 10.44 -17.08
CA PRO A 125 -10.18 10.86 -16.57
C PRO A 125 -10.11 12.36 -16.24
N ASP A 126 -10.85 13.19 -16.98
CA ASP A 126 -10.86 14.65 -16.82
C ASP A 126 -11.52 15.10 -15.51
N THR A 127 -12.24 14.20 -14.83
CA THR A 127 -12.78 14.47 -13.49
C THR A 127 -11.68 14.50 -12.42
N PHE A 128 -10.59 13.76 -12.63
CA PHE A 128 -9.53 13.57 -11.63
C PHE A 128 -8.20 14.19 -12.03
N PHE A 129 -7.91 14.25 -13.33
CA PHE A 129 -6.59 14.57 -13.84
C PHE A 129 -6.62 15.69 -14.88
N GLN A 130 -5.59 16.52 -14.85
CA GLN A 130 -5.31 17.49 -15.91
C GLN A 130 -4.05 17.04 -16.64
N MET A 131 -4.10 16.95 -17.97
CA MET A 131 -2.92 16.62 -18.77
C MET A 131 -1.96 17.81 -18.86
N ALA A 132 -0.66 17.52 -18.85
CA ALA A 132 0.35 18.54 -19.09
C ALA A 132 0.29 19.01 -20.55
N PRO A 133 0.42 20.32 -20.82
CA PRO A 133 0.48 20.81 -22.19
C PRO A 133 1.72 20.23 -22.89
N VAL A 134 1.55 19.77 -24.13
CA VAL A 134 2.64 19.32 -24.98
C VAL A 134 3.52 20.53 -25.30
N ARG A 135 4.71 20.63 -24.68
CA ARG A 135 5.66 21.71 -24.96
C ARG A 135 6.74 21.21 -25.92
N GLY A 136 6.70 21.69 -27.16
CA GLY A 136 7.72 21.46 -28.20
C GLY A 136 7.79 20.01 -28.73
N ASN A 137 8.70 19.78 -29.68
CA ASN A 137 9.03 18.45 -30.24
C ASN A 137 9.60 17.54 -29.14
N SER A 138 8.72 16.95 -28.33
CA SER A 138 9.09 16.11 -27.19
C SER A 138 9.15 14.65 -27.60
N GLU A 139 10.25 14.26 -28.23
CA GLU A 139 10.62 12.84 -28.40
C GLU A 139 10.97 12.15 -27.06
N THR A 140 11.05 12.92 -25.96
CA THR A 140 11.52 12.47 -24.63
C THR A 140 10.46 12.46 -23.53
N THR A 141 9.21 12.87 -23.79
CA THR A 141 8.12 12.74 -22.79
C THR A 141 6.95 11.92 -23.29
N HIS A 142 6.48 10.99 -22.46
CA HIS A 142 5.33 10.16 -22.78
C HIS A 142 4.03 10.98 -22.87
N SER A 143 3.06 10.48 -23.64
CA SER A 143 1.76 11.13 -23.87
C SER A 143 0.86 11.23 -22.64
N LEU A 144 1.10 10.42 -21.60
CA LEU A 144 0.27 10.37 -20.39
C LEU A 144 0.81 11.25 -19.24
N LYS A 145 1.49 12.35 -19.57
CA LYS A 145 2.08 13.23 -18.56
C LYS A 145 1.00 14.07 -17.88
N LEU A 146 0.87 13.90 -16.56
CA LEU A 146 -0.04 14.69 -15.73
C LEU A 146 0.54 16.07 -15.40
N PHE A 147 -0.32 17.09 -15.36
CA PHE A 147 0.01 18.43 -14.92
C PHE A 147 0.15 18.47 -13.39
N LYS A 148 1.31 18.91 -12.92
CA LYS A 148 1.56 19.14 -11.50
C LYS A 148 1.28 20.61 -11.16
N LYS A 149 0.13 20.89 -10.54
CA LYS A 149 -0.17 22.23 -10.02
C LYS A 149 0.83 22.58 -8.92
N LYS A 150 1.51 23.72 -9.03
CA LYS A 150 2.36 24.23 -7.95
C LYS A 150 1.44 24.74 -6.83
N VAL A 151 1.58 24.17 -5.64
CA VAL A 151 0.93 24.72 -4.44
C VAL A 151 1.81 25.86 -3.95
N SER A 152 1.27 27.09 -3.90
CA SER A 152 1.89 28.19 -3.17
C SER A 152 1.64 27.94 -1.70
N SER A 153 2.67 27.58 -0.96
CA SER A 153 2.63 27.60 0.50
C SER A 153 2.54 29.07 0.92
N GLN A 154 1.33 29.57 1.16
CA GLN A 154 1.17 30.79 1.93
C GLN A 154 1.45 30.42 3.39
N LEU A 155 2.65 30.78 3.85
CA LEU A 155 2.99 30.91 5.27
C LEU A 155 2.43 32.23 5.79
#